data_AF-A0A969Z0U8-F1
#
_entry.id   AF-A0A969Z0U8-F1
#
_cell.length_a   1.000
_cell.length_b   1.000
_cell.length_c   1.000
_cell.angle_alpha   90.00
_cell.angle_beta   90.00
_cell.angle_gamma   90.00
#
_symmetry.space_group_name_H-M   'P 1'
#
loop_
_entity.id
_entity.type
_entity.pdbx_description
1 polymer ?
#
loop_
_entity_poly.entity_id
_entity_poly.type
_entity_poly.pdbx_seq_one_letter_code
_entity_poly.pdbx_strand_id
1 'polypeptide(L)'
;MNGLRYVFGLCLVFFAVIIGLQSGNGNTGNGKDLLRTTDVVEAFYQHGTEITLSHDLSPAEFLIENKLPAIYEFPGSGEKLFIYEFSDMNRRNEALAGIYQQGSLDSTEGFRRLQYEQENLINPIRAKNILLIYVIQYDSKVVSEIKDVASLDKFTSLFAPNLELIKNIVLEDLNDGVKILYQGKGQAWEGKVLLEYYQYSWIDESGKIRSESWSNENFWVKYLGKDSKLIKQIVCSYHGPAGNGQGVFEYADRSLDKDGYVNLGSSGGTGMVNTNGEYFMTIGWGEKSETFTLEKP
;
A
#
# COMPACT_ATOMS: atom_id res chain seq x y z
N MET A 1 -9.29 25.76 9.50
CA MET A 1 -9.10 24.89 8.33
C MET A 1 -7.85 23.99 8.39
N ASN A 2 -7.04 24.03 9.45
CA ASN A 2 -5.83 23.20 9.53
C ASN A 2 -6.09 21.77 10.05
N GLY A 3 -7.14 21.56 10.85
CA GLY A 3 -7.44 20.26 11.48
C GLY A 3 -7.87 19.15 10.52
N LEU A 4 -8.54 19.47 9.40
CA LEU A 4 -8.99 18.45 8.43
C LEU A 4 -7.83 17.87 7.61
N ARG A 5 -6.78 18.67 7.37
CA ARG A 5 -5.59 18.27 6.59
C ARG A 5 -4.74 17.23 7.32
N TYR A 6 -4.69 17.32 8.65
CA TYR A 6 -3.98 16.34 9.47
C TYR A 6 -4.70 14.99 9.54
N VAL A 7 -6.03 14.94 9.45
CA VAL A 7 -6.80 13.68 9.51
C VAL A 7 -6.56 12.83 8.25
N PHE A 8 -6.44 13.44 7.07
CA PHE A 8 -6.11 12.72 5.84
C PHE A 8 -4.63 12.32 5.75
N GLY A 9 -3.72 13.12 6.32
CA GLY A 9 -2.33 12.70 6.53
C GLY A 9 -2.18 11.55 7.53
N LEU A 10 -3.08 11.45 8.53
CA LEU A 10 -3.02 10.42 9.57
C LEU A 10 -3.44 9.03 9.08
N CYS A 11 -4.28 8.94 8.05
CA CYS A 11 -4.66 7.65 7.45
C CYS A 11 -3.58 7.08 6.52
N LEU A 12 -2.47 7.80 6.28
CA LEU A 12 -1.47 7.43 5.29
C LEU A 12 -0.02 7.43 5.79
N VAL A 13 0.25 7.42 7.11
CA VAL A 13 1.61 7.15 7.63
C VAL A 13 1.57 6.53 9.02
N PHE A 14 1.97 5.25 9.13
CA PHE A 14 2.71 4.73 10.28
C PHE A 14 3.57 3.56 9.84
N PHE A 15 4.87 3.77 9.62
CA PHE A 15 5.85 2.68 9.68
C PHE A 15 7.13 3.17 10.36
N ALA A 16 7.11 3.08 11.70
CA ALA A 16 8.34 3.09 12.50
C ALA A 16 9.03 1.73 12.31
N VAL A 17 10.28 1.76 11.85
CA VAL A 17 11.13 0.57 11.69
C VAL A 17 11.51 0.05 13.08
N ILE A 18 11.02 -1.14 13.44
CA ILE A 18 11.66 -1.96 14.48
C ILE A 18 12.70 -2.83 13.78
N ILE A 19 13.98 -2.60 14.09
CA ILE A 19 15.08 -3.48 13.67
C ILE A 19 14.96 -4.77 14.48
N GLY A 20 14.18 -5.72 13.96
CA GLY A 20 14.18 -7.10 14.42
C GLY A 20 15.31 -7.88 13.76
N LEU A 21 16.41 -8.09 14.48
CA LEU A 21 17.41 -9.10 14.13
C LEU A 21 16.76 -10.49 14.22
N GLN A 22 16.28 -11.03 13.10
CA GLN A 22 15.98 -12.45 12.97
C GLN A 22 16.65 -13.01 11.71
N SER A 23 17.62 -13.88 11.96
CA SER A 23 18.31 -14.73 10.98
C SER A 23 17.37 -15.86 10.56
N GLY A 24 16.50 -15.60 9.58
CA GLY A 24 15.81 -16.62 8.80
C GLY A 24 16.49 -16.79 7.44
N ASN A 25 16.59 -18.03 6.95
CA ASN A 25 17.10 -18.41 5.62
C ASN A 25 16.29 -17.75 4.48
N GLY A 26 16.44 -16.45 4.30
CA GLY A 26 16.02 -15.71 3.11
C GLY A 26 17.11 -15.82 2.05
N ASN A 27 16.70 -16.10 0.81
CA ASN A 27 17.54 -16.17 -0.37
C ASN A 27 18.49 -14.95 -0.40
N THR A 28 19.76 -15.13 -0.07
CA THR A 28 20.76 -14.04 -0.06
C THR A 28 21.12 -13.70 -1.50
N GLY A 29 20.33 -12.84 -2.12
CA GLY A 29 20.63 -12.24 -3.42
C GLY A 29 21.88 -11.39 -3.31
N ASN A 30 22.99 -11.88 -3.88
CA ASN A 30 24.23 -11.11 -4.05
C ASN A 30 23.98 -9.93 -5.00
N GLY A 31 23.57 -8.76 -4.49
CA GLY A 31 23.71 -7.44 -5.13
C GLY A 31 23.24 -7.27 -6.59
N LYS A 32 22.45 -8.20 -7.13
CA LYS A 32 22.05 -8.25 -8.55
C LYS A 32 20.67 -7.66 -8.84
N ASP A 33 19.93 -7.25 -7.82
CA ASP A 33 18.57 -6.74 -7.96
C ASP A 33 18.45 -5.24 -7.68
N LEU A 34 19.49 -4.46 -7.97
CA LEU A 34 19.36 -3.00 -7.95
C LEU A 34 18.59 -2.57 -9.20
N LEU A 35 17.47 -1.90 -8.95
CA LEU A 35 16.65 -1.29 -9.97
C LEU A 35 17.28 0.00 -10.47
N ARG A 36 16.96 0.32 -11.72
CA ARG A 36 17.21 1.59 -12.36
C ARG A 36 15.90 2.31 -12.63
N THR A 37 16.01 3.60 -12.89
CA THR A 37 14.91 4.43 -13.37
C THR A 37 14.25 3.83 -14.61
N THR A 38 15.05 3.21 -15.50
CA THR A 38 14.54 2.53 -16.71
C THR A 38 13.67 1.33 -16.39
N ASP A 39 13.96 0.59 -15.31
CA ASP A 39 13.17 -0.59 -14.93
C ASP A 39 11.78 -0.18 -14.45
N VAL A 40 11.69 0.97 -13.75
CA VAL A 40 10.41 1.56 -13.36
C VAL A 40 9.59 1.96 -14.57
N VAL A 41 10.18 2.70 -15.52
CA VAL A 41 9.48 3.15 -16.74
C VAL A 41 9.04 1.96 -17.60
N GLU A 42 9.90 0.96 -17.75
CA GLU A 42 9.60 -0.27 -18.48
C GLU A 42 8.45 -1.04 -17.85
N ALA A 43 8.37 -1.10 -16.51
CA ALA A 43 7.23 -1.72 -15.83
C ALA A 43 5.91 -1.02 -16.17
N PHE A 44 5.85 0.32 -16.16
CA PHE A 44 4.64 1.04 -16.62
C PHE A 44 4.28 0.70 -18.07
N TYR A 45 5.27 0.70 -18.95
CA TYR A 45 5.08 0.38 -20.36
C TYR A 45 4.53 -1.04 -20.57
N GLN A 46 5.02 -2.03 -19.82
CA GLN A 46 4.55 -3.42 -19.86
C GLN A 46 3.10 -3.58 -19.40
N HIS A 47 2.63 -2.71 -18.50
CA HIS A 47 1.23 -2.61 -18.10
C HIS A 47 0.40 -1.68 -18.99
N GLY A 48 0.91 -1.30 -20.17
CA GLY A 48 0.20 -0.52 -21.18
C GLY A 48 0.02 0.96 -20.81
N THR A 49 0.82 1.47 -19.86
CA THR A 49 0.79 2.87 -19.44
C THR A 49 2.10 3.55 -19.82
N GLU A 50 2.01 4.53 -20.71
CA GLU A 50 3.16 5.36 -21.05
C GLU A 50 3.26 6.54 -20.08
N ILE A 51 4.42 6.70 -19.45
CA ILE A 51 4.76 7.88 -18.64
C ILE A 51 5.82 8.69 -19.38
N THR A 52 5.67 10.02 -19.38
CA THR A 52 6.54 10.92 -20.15
C THR A 52 7.43 11.73 -19.22
N LEU A 53 8.69 11.92 -19.61
CA LEU A 53 9.60 12.76 -18.83
C LEU A 53 9.06 14.20 -18.79
N SER A 54 8.92 14.76 -17.59
CA SER A 54 8.47 16.14 -17.38
C SER A 54 9.59 17.11 -17.71
N HIS A 55 9.23 18.18 -18.43
CA HIS A 55 10.10 19.33 -18.68
C HIS A 55 9.63 20.60 -17.95
N ASP A 56 8.50 20.53 -17.26
CA ASP A 56 7.85 21.67 -16.61
C ASP A 56 8.39 21.93 -15.20
N LEU A 57 9.04 20.93 -14.60
CA LEU A 57 9.62 20.99 -13.26
C LEU A 57 11.14 20.87 -13.31
N SER A 58 11.83 21.68 -12.52
CA SER A 58 13.29 21.62 -12.38
C SER A 58 13.66 20.56 -11.33
N PRO A 59 14.37 19.47 -11.68
CA PRO A 59 14.76 18.43 -10.71
C PRO A 59 15.58 18.95 -9.53
N ALA A 60 16.30 20.06 -9.72
CA ALA A 60 17.10 20.69 -8.67
C ALA A 60 16.25 21.27 -7.52
N GLU A 61 14.96 21.52 -7.72
CA GLU A 61 14.07 21.98 -6.65
C GLU A 61 13.57 20.83 -5.76
N PHE A 62 13.83 19.57 -6.17
CA PHE A 62 13.32 18.35 -5.55
C PHE A 62 14.46 17.44 -5.07
N LEU A 63 15.58 18.00 -4.62
CA LEU A 63 16.71 17.20 -4.08
C LEU A 63 16.33 16.49 -2.79
N ILE A 64 16.64 15.20 -2.70
CA ILE A 64 16.58 14.42 -1.46
C ILE A 64 17.96 13.78 -1.24
N GLU A 65 18.60 14.05 -0.10
CA GLU A 65 19.97 13.56 0.20
C GLU A 65 20.97 13.77 -0.96
N ASN A 66 20.96 14.98 -1.54
CA ASN A 66 21.78 15.37 -2.70
C ASN A 66 21.52 14.55 -3.98
N LYS A 67 20.39 13.82 -4.07
CA LYS A 67 19.98 13.08 -5.25
C LYS A 67 18.90 13.84 -6.01
N LEU A 68 19.13 14.00 -7.31
CA LEU A 68 18.12 14.52 -8.25
C LEU A 68 17.15 13.40 -8.65
N PRO A 69 15.84 13.66 -8.72
CA PRO A 69 14.88 12.74 -9.30
C PRO A 69 14.89 12.80 -10.82
N ALA A 70 14.51 11.70 -11.46
CA ALA A 70 13.87 11.76 -12.77
C ALA A 70 12.37 12.00 -12.56
N ILE A 71 11.81 13.01 -13.23
CA ILE A 71 10.41 13.42 -13.03
C ILE A 71 9.61 12.97 -14.24
N TYR A 72 8.58 12.17 -14.02
CA TYR A 72 7.65 11.70 -15.05
C TYR A 72 6.24 12.20 -14.77
N GLU A 73 5.45 12.29 -15.83
CA GLU A 73 4.04 12.66 -15.80
C GLU A 73 3.19 11.56 -16.42
N PHE A 74 1.98 11.40 -15.88
CA PHE A 74 0.94 10.58 -16.49
C PHE A 74 0.10 11.47 -17.41
N PRO A 75 0.11 11.23 -18.74
CA PRO A 75 -0.61 12.08 -19.68
C PRO A 75 -2.10 12.18 -19.35
N GLY A 76 -2.61 13.41 -19.22
CA GLY A 76 -4.03 13.69 -19.07
C GLY A 76 -4.62 13.55 -17.66
N SER A 77 -3.88 13.06 -16.67
CA SER A 77 -4.37 12.96 -15.29
C SER A 77 -3.81 14.02 -14.33
N GLY A 78 -2.70 14.67 -14.69
CA GLY A 78 -2.02 15.65 -13.85
C GLY A 78 -1.11 15.03 -12.76
N GLU A 79 -1.15 13.70 -12.62
CA GLU A 79 -0.31 12.94 -11.69
C GLU A 79 1.15 12.97 -12.12
N LYS A 80 2.06 12.95 -11.13
CA LYS A 80 3.51 12.95 -11.36
C LYS A 80 4.21 11.87 -10.56
N LEU A 81 5.31 11.36 -11.09
CA LEU A 81 6.14 10.35 -10.45
C LEU A 81 7.60 10.83 -10.43
N PHE A 82 8.13 11.07 -9.24
CA PHE A 82 9.54 11.40 -9.04
C PHE A 82 10.27 10.11 -8.68
N ILE A 83 11.31 9.77 -9.43
CA ILE A 83 12.07 8.53 -9.28
C ILE A 83 13.47 8.87 -8.81
N TYR A 84 13.81 8.47 -7.58
CA TYR A 84 15.15 8.61 -7.01
C TYR A 84 15.85 7.26 -6.99
N GLU A 85 16.93 7.14 -7.77
CA GLU A 85 17.73 5.92 -7.88
C GLU A 85 18.95 5.98 -6.95
N PHE A 86 18.92 5.27 -5.83
CA PHE A 86 20.05 5.22 -4.89
C PHE A 86 21.03 4.08 -5.24
N SER A 87 22.26 4.16 -4.71
CA SER A 87 23.26 3.09 -4.86
C SER A 87 22.83 1.78 -4.25
N ASP A 88 22.01 1.82 -3.20
CA ASP A 88 21.54 0.67 -2.44
C ASP A 88 20.32 1.05 -1.57
N MET A 89 19.70 0.04 -0.98
CA MET A 89 18.55 0.18 -0.08
C MET A 89 18.86 0.97 1.21
N ASN A 90 20.10 0.98 1.72
CA ASN A 90 20.44 1.73 2.92
C ASN A 90 20.44 3.22 2.65
N ARG A 91 21.02 3.67 1.53
CA ARG A 91 20.97 5.08 1.11
C ARG A 91 19.54 5.56 0.89
N ARG A 92 18.69 4.72 0.29
CA ARG A 92 17.26 5.01 0.17
C ARG A 92 16.60 5.13 1.55
N ASN A 93 16.95 4.27 2.50
CA ASN A 93 16.41 4.32 3.86
C ASN A 93 16.91 5.52 4.66
N GLU A 94 18.16 5.96 4.47
CA GLU A 94 18.70 7.20 5.04
C GLU A 94 17.91 8.41 4.52
N ALA A 95 17.69 8.48 3.20
CA ALA A 95 16.86 9.51 2.59
C ALA A 95 15.44 9.54 3.15
N LEU A 96 14.81 8.37 3.26
CA LEU A 96 13.47 8.27 3.82
C LEU A 96 13.43 8.64 5.31
N ALA A 97 14.43 8.24 6.08
CA ALA A 97 14.56 8.62 7.48
C ALA A 97 14.73 10.14 7.65
N GLY A 98 15.49 10.79 6.76
CA GLY A 98 15.64 12.25 6.72
C GLY A 98 14.30 12.96 6.55
N ILE A 99 13.46 12.48 5.63
CA ILE A 99 12.09 12.98 5.42
C ILE A 99 11.26 12.84 6.70
N TYR A 100 11.29 11.67 7.35
CA TYR A 100 10.50 11.44 8.56
C TYR A 100 11.00 12.23 9.77
N GLN A 101 12.31 12.38 9.94
CA GLN A 101 12.89 13.20 11.02
C GLN A 101 12.52 14.67 10.89
N GLN A 102 12.40 15.17 9.66
CA GLN A 102 11.95 16.52 9.36
C GLN A 102 10.42 16.67 9.46
N GLY A 103 9.69 15.56 9.57
CA GLY A 103 8.24 15.51 9.75
C GLY A 103 7.44 15.63 8.46
N SER A 104 8.06 15.99 7.33
CA SER A 104 7.44 16.04 6.00
C SER A 104 8.50 16.28 4.91
N LEU A 105 8.07 16.21 3.65
CA LEU A 105 8.85 16.66 2.49
C LEU A 105 8.91 18.19 2.36
N ASP A 106 8.30 18.95 3.28
CA ASP A 106 8.18 20.41 3.18
C ASP A 106 9.51 21.14 3.35
N SER A 107 10.53 20.45 3.87
CA SER A 107 11.91 20.95 3.90
C SER A 107 12.50 21.14 2.50
N THR A 108 11.93 20.46 1.50
CA THR A 108 12.33 20.57 0.10
C THR A 108 11.40 21.56 -0.60
N GLU A 109 11.97 22.67 -1.07
CA GLU A 109 11.19 23.81 -1.60
C GLU A 109 10.22 23.41 -2.73
N GLY A 110 10.65 22.54 -3.64
CA GLY A 110 9.79 22.03 -4.70
C GLY A 110 8.56 21.28 -4.17
N PHE A 111 8.73 20.38 -3.19
CA PHE A 111 7.63 19.63 -2.60
C PHE A 111 6.72 20.52 -1.76
N ARG A 112 7.28 21.47 -1.00
CA ARG A 112 6.51 22.49 -0.27
C ARG A 112 5.58 23.24 -1.22
N ARG A 113 6.09 23.68 -2.38
CA ARG A 113 5.29 24.36 -3.41
C ARG A 113 4.18 23.47 -3.98
N LEU A 114 4.51 22.22 -4.33
CA LEU A 114 3.49 21.28 -4.80
C LEU A 114 2.38 21.07 -3.77
N GLN A 115 2.73 20.87 -2.50
CA GLN A 115 1.77 20.56 -1.44
C GLN A 115 0.90 21.76 -1.05
N TYR A 116 1.48 22.94 -0.88
CA TYR A 116 0.77 24.10 -0.32
C TYR A 116 0.22 25.07 -1.36
N GLU A 117 0.84 25.17 -2.54
CA GLU A 117 0.44 26.15 -3.56
C GLU A 117 -0.35 25.51 -4.70
N GLN A 118 -0.16 24.21 -4.95
CA GLN A 118 -0.77 23.50 -6.08
C GLN A 118 -1.76 22.40 -5.66
N GLU A 119 -2.11 22.33 -4.38
CA GLU A 119 -3.06 21.34 -3.83
C GLU A 119 -2.73 19.91 -4.27
N ASN A 120 -1.52 19.45 -3.94
CA ASN A 120 -1.10 18.08 -4.22
C ASN A 120 -1.03 17.21 -2.95
N LEU A 121 -1.45 15.95 -3.08
CA LEU A 121 -1.09 14.88 -2.16
C LEU A 121 0.23 14.28 -2.61
N ILE A 122 1.07 13.92 -1.63
CA ILE A 122 2.40 13.38 -1.89
C ILE A 122 2.52 12.06 -1.14
N ASN A 123 2.83 10.98 -1.87
CA ASN A 123 2.94 9.64 -1.32
C ASN A 123 4.33 9.04 -1.62
N PRO A 124 5.19 8.89 -0.60
CA PRO A 124 6.47 8.20 -0.76
C PRO A 124 6.27 6.68 -0.82
N ILE A 125 6.79 6.04 -1.86
CA ILE A 125 6.66 4.62 -2.13
C ILE A 125 8.05 4.01 -2.33
N ARG A 126 8.27 2.83 -1.74
CA ARG A 126 9.59 2.17 -1.70
C ARG A 126 9.63 0.99 -2.67
N ALA A 127 10.71 0.88 -3.44
CA ALA A 127 10.97 -0.28 -4.29
C ALA A 127 12.46 -0.58 -4.36
N LYS A 128 12.95 -1.58 -3.62
CA LYS A 128 14.39 -1.87 -3.48
C LYS A 128 15.20 -0.57 -3.26
N ASN A 129 16.18 -0.25 -4.10
CA ASN A 129 17.01 0.97 -4.03
C ASN A 129 16.33 2.22 -4.61
N ILE A 130 15.10 2.14 -5.10
CA ILE A 130 14.32 3.26 -5.61
C ILE A 130 13.42 3.84 -4.52
N LEU A 131 13.38 5.16 -4.42
CA LEU A 131 12.31 5.90 -3.76
C LEU A 131 11.48 6.57 -4.85
N LEU A 132 10.19 6.26 -4.86
CA LEU A 132 9.20 6.92 -5.70
C LEU A 132 8.49 7.96 -4.84
N ILE A 133 8.32 9.17 -5.35
CA ILE A 133 7.39 10.16 -4.78
C ILE A 133 6.27 10.34 -5.78
N TYR A 134 5.10 9.80 -5.46
CA TYR A 134 3.91 9.90 -6.29
C TYR A 134 3.09 11.12 -5.86
N VAL A 135 2.80 11.99 -6.81
CA VAL A 135 2.15 13.28 -6.59
C VAL A 135 0.81 13.28 -7.31
N ILE A 136 -0.25 13.55 -6.55
CA ILE A 136 -1.63 13.57 -7.01
C ILE A 136 -2.16 14.98 -6.85
N GLN A 137 -2.52 15.62 -7.96
CA GLN A 137 -3.20 16.92 -7.92
C GLN A 137 -4.68 16.72 -7.63
N TYR A 138 -5.24 17.50 -6.69
CA TYR A 138 -6.65 17.37 -6.33
C TYR A 138 -7.34 18.74 -6.17
N ASP A 139 -8.68 18.74 -6.28
CA ASP A 139 -9.49 19.91 -5.89
C ASP A 139 -9.85 19.81 -4.41
N SER A 140 -9.32 20.76 -3.60
CA SER A 140 -9.54 20.76 -2.16
C SER A 140 -11.00 20.87 -1.73
N LYS A 141 -11.89 21.34 -2.61
CA LYS A 141 -13.33 21.39 -2.34
C LYS A 141 -13.94 19.99 -2.26
N VAL A 142 -13.48 19.06 -3.10
CA VAL A 142 -14.01 17.69 -3.18
C VAL A 142 -13.59 16.85 -1.97
N VAL A 143 -12.47 17.17 -1.32
CA VAL A 143 -12.03 16.47 -0.10
C VAL A 143 -13.06 16.55 1.03
N SER A 144 -13.77 17.68 1.15
CA SER A 144 -14.81 17.84 2.16
C SER A 144 -16.05 16.97 1.93
N GLU A 145 -16.16 16.36 0.74
CA GLU A 145 -17.25 15.45 0.37
C GLU A 145 -16.95 13.99 0.70
N ILE A 146 -15.70 13.65 1.04
CA ILE A 146 -15.30 12.30 1.43
C ILE A 146 -15.83 12.00 2.84
N LYS A 147 -16.82 11.12 2.92
CA LYS A 147 -17.53 10.76 4.17
C LYS A 147 -17.57 9.27 4.44
N ASP A 148 -17.32 8.47 3.42
CA ASP A 148 -17.41 7.01 3.43
C ASP A 148 -16.45 6.42 2.38
N VAL A 149 -16.41 5.08 2.31
CA VAL A 149 -15.56 4.36 1.36
C VAL A 149 -15.95 4.66 -0.09
N ALA A 150 -17.25 4.77 -0.40
CA ALA A 150 -17.71 5.00 -1.77
C ALA A 150 -17.30 6.40 -2.29
N SER A 151 -17.37 7.43 -1.44
CA SER A 151 -16.89 8.77 -1.77
C SER A 151 -15.36 8.84 -1.87
N LEU A 152 -14.63 8.05 -1.09
CA LEU A 152 -13.18 7.89 -1.24
C LEU A 152 -12.79 7.17 -2.55
N ASP A 153 -13.51 6.12 -2.93
CA ASP A 153 -13.29 5.40 -4.19
C ASP A 153 -13.54 6.31 -5.40
N LYS A 154 -14.59 7.14 -5.32
CA LYS A 154 -14.88 8.16 -6.32
C LYS A 154 -13.77 9.21 -6.40
N PHE A 155 -13.27 9.69 -5.25
CA PHE A 155 -12.15 10.62 -5.21
C PHE A 155 -10.90 10.02 -5.86
N THR A 156 -10.53 8.80 -5.45
CA THR A 156 -9.36 8.08 -5.97
C THR A 156 -9.48 7.86 -7.48
N SER A 157 -10.64 7.42 -7.97
CA SER A 157 -10.86 7.19 -9.40
C SER A 157 -10.77 8.47 -10.24
N LEU A 158 -11.08 9.62 -9.65
CA LEU A 158 -11.07 10.90 -10.35
C LEU A 158 -9.68 11.56 -10.35
N PHE A 159 -9.01 11.58 -9.19
CA PHE A 159 -7.76 12.33 -9.01
C PHE A 159 -6.51 11.46 -9.06
N ALA A 160 -6.62 10.18 -8.72
CA ALA A 160 -5.50 9.24 -8.68
C ALA A 160 -5.79 7.96 -9.50
N PRO A 161 -6.21 8.07 -10.77
CA PRO A 161 -6.61 6.91 -11.58
C PRO A 161 -5.50 5.86 -11.74
N ASN A 162 -4.22 6.26 -11.58
CA ASN A 162 -3.08 5.34 -11.70
C ASN A 162 -2.64 4.75 -10.36
N LEU A 163 -3.27 5.08 -9.23
CA LEU A 163 -2.82 4.64 -7.91
C LEU A 163 -2.74 3.11 -7.78
N GLU A 164 -3.78 2.38 -8.21
CA GLU A 164 -3.79 0.92 -8.14
C GLU A 164 -2.76 0.28 -9.07
N LEU A 165 -2.55 0.86 -10.26
CA LEU A 165 -1.51 0.43 -11.17
C LEU A 165 -0.12 0.58 -10.55
N ILE A 166 0.18 1.74 -9.95
CA ILE A 166 1.46 2.00 -9.27
C ILE A 166 1.68 1.02 -8.13
N LYS A 167 0.66 0.76 -7.31
CA LYS A 167 0.75 -0.23 -6.21
C LYS A 167 1.09 -1.62 -6.75
N ASN A 168 0.45 -2.05 -7.83
CA ASN A 168 0.71 -3.34 -8.45
C ASN A 168 2.12 -3.43 -9.02
N ILE A 169 2.57 -2.43 -9.79
CA ILE A 169 3.93 -2.38 -10.34
C ILE A 169 4.98 -2.42 -9.23
N VAL A 170 4.80 -1.59 -8.19
CA VAL A 170 5.74 -1.53 -7.07
C VAL A 170 5.80 -2.87 -6.34
N LEU A 171 4.65 -3.51 -6.13
CA LEU A 171 4.59 -4.79 -5.46
C LEU A 171 5.22 -5.89 -6.33
N GLU A 172 4.64 -6.16 -7.50
CA GLU A 172 4.93 -7.35 -8.31
C GLU A 172 6.22 -7.20 -9.11
N ASP A 173 6.37 -6.10 -9.86
CA ASP A 173 7.47 -5.94 -10.81
C ASP A 173 8.75 -5.40 -10.18
N LEU A 174 8.62 -4.52 -9.18
CA LEU A 174 9.79 -3.84 -8.60
C LEU A 174 10.29 -4.48 -7.29
N ASN A 175 9.41 -5.05 -6.48
CA ASN A 175 9.78 -5.70 -5.21
C ASN A 175 9.69 -7.24 -5.24
N ASP A 176 9.39 -7.84 -6.40
CA ASP A 176 9.17 -9.29 -6.55
C ASP A 176 8.10 -9.82 -5.58
N GLY A 177 7.06 -9.01 -5.38
CA GLY A 177 5.98 -9.25 -4.45
C GLY A 177 5.07 -10.38 -4.90
N VAL A 178 4.39 -10.97 -3.92
CA VAL A 178 3.52 -12.13 -4.09
C VAL A 178 2.13 -11.79 -3.57
N LYS A 179 1.12 -12.24 -4.31
CA LYS A 179 -0.28 -12.23 -3.90
C LYS A 179 -0.76 -13.67 -3.66
N ILE A 180 -1.31 -13.93 -2.49
CA ILE A 180 -1.86 -15.24 -2.12
C ILE A 180 -3.32 -15.04 -1.72
N LEU A 181 -4.22 -15.70 -2.46
CA LEU A 181 -5.64 -15.77 -2.11
C LEU A 181 -5.89 -17.01 -1.25
N TYR A 182 -6.41 -16.79 -0.05
CA TYR A 182 -6.99 -17.81 0.79
C TYR A 182 -8.51 -17.71 0.70
N GLN A 183 -9.19 -18.85 0.56
CA GLN A 183 -10.64 -18.88 0.44
C GLN A 183 -11.23 -20.09 1.13
N GLY A 184 -12.47 -19.95 1.59
CA GLY A 184 -13.17 -21.02 2.28
C GLY A 184 -14.60 -20.65 2.60
N LYS A 185 -15.39 -21.64 3.00
CA LYS A 185 -16.82 -21.47 3.29
C LYS A 185 -17.25 -22.24 4.52
N GLY A 186 -18.06 -21.60 5.34
CA GLY A 186 -18.89 -22.20 6.37
C GLY A 186 -20.25 -22.62 5.82
N GLN A 187 -21.23 -22.75 6.72
CA GLN A 187 -22.62 -23.03 6.34
C GLN A 187 -23.35 -21.77 5.91
N ALA A 188 -23.07 -20.65 6.58
CA ALA A 188 -23.78 -19.39 6.39
C ALA A 188 -22.91 -18.32 5.70
N TRP A 189 -21.60 -18.48 5.68
CA TRP A 189 -20.64 -17.50 5.18
C TRP A 189 -19.60 -18.12 4.27
N GLU A 190 -19.13 -17.29 3.35
CA GLU A 190 -17.94 -17.52 2.53
C GLU A 190 -16.94 -16.40 2.84
N GLY A 191 -15.67 -16.75 2.99
CA GLY A 191 -14.59 -15.83 3.33
C GLY A 191 -13.47 -15.89 2.32
N LYS A 192 -12.81 -14.77 2.11
CA LYS A 192 -11.55 -14.69 1.35
C LYS A 192 -10.58 -13.72 2.02
N VAL A 193 -9.29 -14.06 1.98
CA VAL A 193 -8.19 -13.22 2.42
C VAL A 193 -7.19 -13.10 1.28
N LEU A 194 -6.90 -11.87 0.84
CA LEU A 194 -5.82 -11.60 -0.09
C LEU A 194 -4.63 -11.10 0.72
N LEU A 195 -3.60 -11.93 0.80
CA LEU A 195 -2.31 -11.57 1.36
C LEU A 195 -1.40 -11.09 0.24
N GLU A 196 -0.99 -9.83 0.33
CA GLU A 196 -0.02 -9.19 -0.56
C GLU A 196 1.26 -8.96 0.25
N TYR A 197 2.42 -9.37 -0.25
CA TYR A 197 3.66 -9.15 0.48
C TYR A 197 4.91 -9.14 -0.40
N TYR A 198 5.97 -8.51 0.07
CA TYR A 198 7.33 -8.73 -0.42
C TYR A 198 8.28 -8.89 0.76
N GLN A 199 9.36 -9.64 0.57
CA GLN A 199 10.43 -9.79 1.56
C GLN A 199 11.73 -10.16 0.86
N TYR A 200 12.78 -9.39 1.10
CA TYR A 200 14.11 -9.65 0.55
C TYR A 200 15.22 -9.29 1.54
N SER A 201 16.40 -9.87 1.33
CA SER A 201 17.60 -9.63 2.12
C SER A 201 18.78 -9.22 1.23
N TRP A 202 19.66 -8.36 1.74
CA TRP A 202 20.87 -7.94 1.04
C TRP A 202 22.06 -7.81 2.01
N ILE A 203 23.26 -7.77 1.46
CA ILE A 203 24.48 -7.49 2.23
C ILE A 203 24.82 -6.01 2.04
N ASP A 204 24.97 -5.27 3.14
CA ASP A 204 25.38 -3.86 3.08
C ASP A 204 26.89 -3.69 2.86
N GLU A 205 27.34 -2.45 2.64
CA GLU A 205 28.75 -2.10 2.43
C GLU A 205 29.67 -2.56 3.59
N SER A 206 29.12 -2.76 4.79
CA SER A 206 29.85 -3.25 5.96
C SER A 206 29.85 -4.78 6.09
N GLY A 207 29.30 -5.49 5.11
CA GLY A 207 29.19 -6.94 5.10
C GLY A 207 28.06 -7.50 5.98
N LYS A 208 27.14 -6.65 6.46
CA LYS A 208 26.02 -7.09 7.30
C LYS A 208 24.80 -7.44 6.47
N ILE A 209 24.15 -8.54 6.83
CA ILE A 209 22.85 -8.91 6.25
C ILE A 209 21.79 -7.94 6.78
N ARG A 210 21.03 -7.37 5.85
CA ARG A 210 19.86 -6.53 6.05
C ARG A 210 18.66 -7.20 5.42
N SER A 211 17.48 -6.82 5.86
CA SER A 211 16.21 -7.28 5.30
C SER A 211 15.20 -6.15 5.27
N GLU A 212 14.30 -6.23 4.30
CA GLU A 212 13.10 -5.40 4.22
C GLU A 212 11.93 -6.30 3.87
N SER A 213 10.79 -6.01 4.47
CA SER A 213 9.54 -6.68 4.16
C SER A 213 8.36 -5.76 4.38
N TRP A 214 7.29 -6.08 3.68
CA TRP A 214 5.98 -5.47 3.82
C TRP A 214 4.92 -6.53 3.54
N SER A 215 3.82 -6.48 4.27
CA SER A 215 2.62 -7.26 3.98
C SER A 215 1.37 -6.43 4.18
N ASN A 216 0.32 -6.83 3.48
CA ASN A 216 -1.04 -6.35 3.66
C ASN A 216 -2.02 -7.51 3.45
N GLU A 217 -2.94 -7.67 4.39
CA GLU A 217 -4.00 -8.65 4.36
C GLU A 217 -5.32 -7.91 4.18
N ASN A 218 -6.05 -8.20 3.11
CA ASN A 218 -7.39 -7.70 2.91
C ASN A 218 -8.40 -8.82 3.19
N PHE A 219 -9.43 -8.53 3.99
CA PHE A 219 -10.41 -9.53 4.43
C PHE A 219 -11.77 -9.25 3.83
N TRP A 220 -12.41 -10.27 3.28
CA TRP A 220 -13.77 -10.16 2.77
C TRP A 220 -14.64 -11.33 3.18
N VAL A 221 -15.93 -11.06 3.37
CA VAL A 221 -16.92 -12.08 3.68
C VAL A 221 -18.19 -11.88 2.88
N LYS A 222 -18.89 -12.97 2.60
CA LYS A 222 -20.15 -13.01 1.87
C LYS A 222 -21.14 -13.88 2.62
N TYR A 223 -22.35 -13.38 2.83
CA TYR A 223 -23.41 -14.17 3.43
C TYR A 223 -24.04 -15.08 2.37
N LEU A 224 -24.18 -16.37 2.68
CA LEU A 224 -24.72 -17.41 1.81
C LEU A 224 -26.21 -17.69 2.05
N GLY A 225 -26.78 -17.15 3.14
CA GLY A 225 -28.20 -17.32 3.46
C GLY A 225 -29.13 -16.42 2.63
N LYS A 226 -30.44 -16.68 2.72
CA LYS A 226 -31.46 -16.05 1.86
C LYS A 226 -31.80 -14.60 2.24
N ASP A 227 -31.57 -14.18 3.49
CA ASP A 227 -32.02 -12.88 4.02
C ASP A 227 -30.87 -12.05 4.62
N SER A 228 -29.89 -11.68 3.80
CA SER A 228 -28.74 -10.86 4.22
C SER A 228 -29.14 -9.51 4.83
N LYS A 229 -30.30 -8.96 4.46
CA LYS A 229 -30.85 -7.69 4.97
C LYS A 229 -31.16 -7.70 6.47
N LEU A 230 -31.30 -8.88 7.08
CA LEU A 230 -31.51 -9.01 8.52
C LEU A 230 -30.22 -8.90 9.32
N ILE A 231 -29.06 -8.98 8.66
CA ILE A 231 -27.74 -8.91 9.29
C ILE A 231 -27.33 -7.45 9.36
N LYS A 232 -27.52 -6.85 10.53
CA LYS A 232 -27.09 -5.46 10.77
C LYS A 232 -25.61 -5.35 11.04
N GLN A 233 -25.08 -6.27 11.83
CA GLN A 233 -23.72 -6.24 12.33
C GLN A 233 -23.16 -7.66 12.38
N ILE A 234 -21.87 -7.78 12.14
CA ILE A 234 -21.09 -8.99 12.35
C ILE A 234 -19.91 -8.71 13.27
N VAL A 235 -19.53 -9.71 14.05
CA VAL A 235 -18.26 -9.74 14.77
C VAL A 235 -17.37 -10.74 14.04
N CYS A 236 -16.24 -10.29 13.51
CA CYS A 236 -15.30 -11.18 12.84
C CYS A 236 -14.02 -11.27 13.65
N SER A 237 -13.52 -12.48 13.85
CA SER A 237 -12.14 -12.73 14.30
C SER A 237 -11.45 -13.70 13.36
N TYR A 238 -10.13 -13.55 13.24
CA TYR A 238 -9.31 -14.43 12.43
C TYR A 238 -7.97 -14.73 13.11
N HIS A 239 -7.47 -15.93 12.83
CA HIS A 239 -6.13 -16.38 13.18
C HIS A 239 -5.49 -16.95 11.93
N GLY A 240 -4.30 -16.50 11.55
CA GLY A 240 -3.66 -16.97 10.34
C GLY A 240 -2.16 -16.73 10.28
N PRO A 241 -1.54 -17.10 9.15
CA PRO A 241 -0.08 -17.12 8.99
C PRO A 241 0.58 -15.73 9.14
N ALA A 242 -0.10 -14.67 8.67
CA ALA A 242 0.43 -13.30 8.71
C ALA A 242 -0.09 -12.46 9.88
N GLY A 243 -1.01 -12.98 10.71
CA GLY A 243 -1.49 -12.26 11.88
C GLY A 243 -2.83 -12.74 12.42
N ASN A 244 -3.28 -12.03 13.45
CA ASN A 244 -4.55 -12.24 14.13
C ASN A 244 -5.29 -10.91 14.23
N GLY A 245 -6.61 -10.95 14.18
CA GLY A 245 -7.41 -9.76 14.36
C GLY A 245 -8.82 -10.06 14.79
N GLN A 246 -9.47 -9.03 15.32
CA GLN A 246 -10.88 -9.05 15.67
C GLN A 246 -11.47 -7.67 15.43
N GLY A 247 -12.70 -7.63 14.93
CA GLY A 247 -13.43 -6.38 14.71
C GLY A 247 -14.93 -6.58 14.72
N VAL A 248 -15.64 -5.47 14.89
CA VAL A 248 -17.09 -5.39 14.78
C VAL A 248 -17.41 -4.54 13.55
N PHE A 249 -18.25 -5.06 12.66
CA PHE A 249 -18.49 -4.46 11.36
C PHE A 249 -20.00 -4.32 11.11
N GLU A 250 -20.42 -3.13 10.70
CA GLU A 250 -21.76 -2.93 10.15
C GLU A 250 -21.85 -3.62 8.78
N TYR A 251 -22.89 -4.43 8.59
CA TYR A 251 -23.08 -5.24 7.39
C TYR A 251 -24.19 -4.68 6.50
N ALA A 252 -25.32 -4.25 7.09
CA ALA A 252 -26.49 -3.79 6.35
C ALA A 252 -26.25 -2.51 5.53
N ASP A 253 -25.34 -1.65 5.99
CA ASP A 253 -25.08 -0.33 5.39
C ASP A 253 -23.78 -0.30 4.57
N ARG A 254 -23.11 -1.44 4.40
CA ARG A 254 -21.92 -1.53 3.54
C ARG A 254 -22.27 -1.86 2.11
N SER A 255 -21.53 -1.22 1.20
CA SER A 255 -21.58 -1.55 -0.22
C SER A 255 -20.99 -2.95 -0.41
N LEU A 256 -21.78 -3.86 -0.97
CA LEU A 256 -21.31 -5.16 -1.43
C LEU A 256 -20.63 -5.00 -2.78
N ASP A 257 -19.57 -5.77 -3.01
CA ASP A 257 -19.01 -5.89 -4.36
C ASP A 257 -19.97 -6.64 -5.29
N LYS A 258 -19.62 -6.68 -6.59
CA LYS A 258 -20.41 -7.36 -7.62
C LYS A 258 -20.66 -8.86 -7.33
N ASP A 259 -19.81 -9.47 -6.52
CA ASP A 259 -19.85 -10.90 -6.18
C ASP A 259 -20.54 -11.14 -4.83
N GLY A 260 -21.00 -10.08 -4.16
CA GLY A 260 -21.74 -10.11 -2.90
C GLY A 260 -20.87 -10.09 -1.64
N TYR A 261 -19.57 -9.76 -1.76
CA TYR A 261 -18.69 -9.65 -0.61
C TYR A 261 -18.71 -8.25 -0.01
N VAL A 262 -18.57 -8.19 1.31
CA VAL A 262 -18.22 -6.99 2.06
C VAL A 262 -16.73 -7.02 2.41
N ASN A 263 -16.03 -5.90 2.20
CA ASN A 263 -14.67 -5.71 2.68
C ASN A 263 -14.69 -5.39 4.18
N LEU A 264 -13.96 -6.17 4.99
CA LEU A 264 -13.82 -5.99 6.43
C LEU A 264 -12.65 -5.08 6.81
N GLY A 265 -11.93 -4.56 5.83
CA GLY A 265 -10.75 -3.74 6.00
C GLY A 265 -9.47 -4.53 5.73
N SER A 266 -8.36 -3.84 5.96
CA SER A 266 -7.03 -4.37 5.73
C SER A 266 -6.17 -4.28 6.99
N SER A 267 -5.22 -5.20 7.10
CA SER A 267 -4.20 -5.23 8.14
C SER A 267 -2.83 -5.35 7.48
N GLY A 268 -1.97 -4.35 7.67
CA GLY A 268 -0.65 -4.32 7.06
C GLY A 268 0.45 -4.17 8.10
N GLY A 269 1.65 -4.59 7.73
CA GLY A 269 2.78 -4.63 8.65
C GLY A 269 4.13 -4.74 7.96
N THR A 270 5.16 -4.51 8.76
CA THR A 270 6.55 -4.88 8.45
C THR A 270 6.96 -6.01 9.37
N GLY A 271 7.73 -6.97 8.87
CA GLY A 271 8.13 -8.15 9.63
C GLY A 271 8.15 -9.39 8.76
N MET A 272 8.68 -10.49 9.30
CA MET A 272 8.76 -11.74 8.56
C MET A 272 7.35 -12.25 8.27
N VAL A 273 7.06 -12.49 6.99
CA VAL A 273 5.76 -13.00 6.55
C VAL A 273 5.83 -14.52 6.53
N ASN A 274 5.10 -15.18 7.43
CA ASN A 274 4.89 -16.62 7.32
C ASN A 274 3.68 -16.86 6.41
N THR A 275 3.87 -17.61 5.33
CA THR A 275 2.78 -17.96 4.41
C THR A 275 2.36 -19.41 4.51
N ASN A 276 2.98 -20.20 5.40
CA ASN A 276 2.62 -21.59 5.63
C ASN A 276 1.43 -21.66 6.59
N GLY A 277 0.39 -22.38 6.17
CA GLY A 277 -0.81 -22.60 6.96
C GLY A 277 -2.06 -22.01 6.32
N GLU A 278 -3.09 -21.87 7.14
CA GLU A 278 -4.46 -21.55 6.77
C GLU A 278 -4.98 -20.45 7.69
N TYR A 279 -6.04 -19.75 7.26
CA TYR A 279 -6.75 -18.84 8.16
C TYR A 279 -7.93 -19.56 8.80
N PHE A 280 -8.09 -19.39 10.10
CA PHE A 280 -9.31 -19.75 10.83
C PHE A 280 -10.12 -18.49 11.04
N MET A 281 -11.27 -18.40 10.36
CA MET A 281 -12.16 -17.25 10.45
C MET A 281 -13.40 -17.61 11.26
N THR A 282 -13.76 -16.78 12.23
CA THR A 282 -14.98 -16.89 13.02
C THR A 282 -15.85 -15.67 12.79
N ILE A 283 -17.10 -15.90 12.39
CA ILE A 283 -18.08 -14.84 12.16
C ILE A 283 -19.26 -15.04 13.11
N GLY A 284 -19.54 -14.05 13.95
CA GLY A 284 -20.74 -13.96 14.78
C GLY A 284 -21.75 -12.98 14.21
N TRP A 285 -23.03 -13.35 14.22
CA TRP A 285 -24.15 -12.49 13.80
C TRP A 285 -25.43 -12.84 14.59
N GLY A 286 -26.01 -11.84 15.26
CA GLY A 286 -27.08 -12.09 16.24
C GLY A 286 -26.61 -13.05 17.35
N GLU A 287 -27.36 -14.12 17.60
CA GLU A 287 -26.99 -15.19 18.54
C GLU A 287 -26.26 -16.36 17.89
N LYS A 288 -25.94 -16.26 16.59
CA LYS A 288 -25.27 -17.31 15.82
C LYS A 288 -23.79 -16.99 15.67
N SER A 289 -22.99 -18.04 15.55
CA SER A 289 -21.58 -17.95 15.20
C SER A 289 -21.19 -19.18 14.41
N GLU A 290 -20.24 -19.02 13.48
CA GLU A 290 -19.59 -20.16 12.85
C GLU A 290 -18.09 -19.88 12.65
N THR A 291 -17.32 -20.97 12.63
CA THR A 291 -15.88 -20.95 12.35
C THR A 291 -15.62 -21.84 11.15
N PHE A 292 -14.78 -21.37 10.22
CA PHE A 292 -14.37 -22.11 9.05
C PHE A 292 -12.94 -21.77 8.64
N THR A 293 -12.34 -22.68 7.89
CA THR A 293 -10.96 -22.57 7.41
C THR A 293 -10.93 -21.91 6.03
N LEU A 294 -9.95 -21.04 5.79
CA LEU A 294 -9.60 -20.50 4.48
C LEU A 294 -8.25 -21.06 4.06
N GLU A 295 -8.22 -21.74 2.93
CA GLU A 295 -7.06 -22.46 2.41
C GLU A 295 -6.59 -21.82 1.10
N LYS A 296 -5.34 -22.06 0.74
CA LYS A 296 -4.85 -21.73 -0.61
C LYS A 296 -5.52 -22.68 -1.61
N PRO A 297 -5.90 -22.21 -2.82
CA PRO A 297 -6.39 -23.09 -3.88
C PRO A 297 -5.35 -24.14 -4.33
#